data_AF-A0A151R4D1-F1
#
_entry.id   AF-A0A151R4D1-F1
#
_cell.length_a   1.000
_cell.length_b   1.000
_cell.length_c   1.000
_cell.angle_alpha   90.00
_cell.angle_beta   90.00
_cell.angle_gamma   90.00
#
_symmetry.space_group_name_H-M   'P 1'
#
loop_
_entity.id
_entity.type
_entity.pdbx_description
1 polymer ?
#
loop_
_entity_poly.entity_id
_entity_poly.type
_entity_poly.pdbx_seq_one_letter_code
_entity_poly.pdbx_strand_id
1 'polypeptide(L)'
;MLRWPKSTGVYVFHGNYVAVERVATQVKLPSRSSALVGNGSIKGWKLAMIEDHLSSLAGGEDWLAFNKTLALAVFGTILFPFHANTVDHAAMDAFFAWDMHMKSPVPAILADTLLSVNLSQQKQGKTIRCCTSLLYVWGITHFYASSHMGTLPDPLRNFSKIPVSRRYASEWKQVMEQWSIEHFTWVCPWFHPSNVLMRCGSYPSIPLMGLRGCIAYSPRLAMRQLTRTQIVPTKEELGGLCFSFDSEHQRDMHAVIRVWERPIYEGDRELGKPRVSVSTRGDAPTHPPLAQPQSQGGCCKNKSMP
;
A
#
# COMPACT_ATOMS: atom_id res chain seq x y z
N MET A 1 16.00 -14.94 5.54
CA MET A 1 15.31 -15.19 4.24
C MET A 1 13.81 -15.00 4.46
N LEU A 2 13.22 -13.89 4.00
CA LEU A 2 11.76 -13.84 3.86
C LEU A 2 11.37 -14.76 2.71
N ARG A 3 10.98 -16.00 3.01
CA ARG A 3 10.25 -16.82 2.05
C ARG A 3 8.84 -16.24 2.01
N TRP A 4 8.44 -15.72 0.86
CA TRP A 4 7.04 -15.37 0.63
C TRP A 4 6.18 -16.61 0.95
N PRO A 5 5.04 -16.45 1.64
CA PRO A 5 4.23 -17.60 2.00
C PRO A 5 3.89 -18.41 0.74
N LYS A 6 3.95 -19.73 0.87
CA LYS A 6 3.23 -20.62 -0.07
C LYS A 6 1.78 -20.11 -0.15
N SER A 7 1.15 -20.21 -1.31
CA SER A 7 -0.22 -19.80 -1.65
C SER A 7 -1.25 -19.68 -0.50
N THR A 8 -1.19 -20.58 0.48
CA THR A 8 -2.01 -20.57 1.69
C THR A 8 -1.80 -19.37 2.63
N GLY A 9 -0.84 -18.47 2.41
CA GLY A 9 -0.57 -17.37 3.34
C GLY A 9 -0.92 -15.97 2.85
N VAL A 10 -1.73 -15.81 1.80
CA VAL A 10 -2.20 -14.49 1.33
C VAL A 10 -3.72 -14.38 1.43
N TYR A 11 -4.23 -13.16 1.62
CA TYR A 11 -5.65 -12.89 1.54
C TYR A 11 -6.15 -13.04 0.10
N VAL A 12 -7.30 -13.71 -0.05
CA VAL A 12 -8.05 -13.82 -1.31
C VAL A 12 -9.54 -13.74 -0.98
N PHE A 13 -10.30 -13.01 -1.80
CA PHE A 13 -11.74 -12.93 -1.69
C PHE A 13 -12.40 -14.15 -2.33
N HIS A 14 -13.28 -14.82 -1.60
CA HIS A 14 -13.93 -16.07 -2.02
C HIS A 14 -15.37 -15.91 -2.53
N GLY A 15 -15.81 -14.68 -2.82
CA GLY A 15 -17.15 -14.38 -3.32
C GLY A 15 -18.14 -13.90 -2.25
N ASN A 16 -17.86 -14.15 -0.97
CA ASN A 16 -18.62 -13.64 0.15
C ASN A 16 -17.67 -13.17 1.26
N TYR A 17 -18.01 -12.08 1.92
CA TYR A 17 -17.31 -11.62 3.12
C TYR A 17 -17.76 -12.39 4.37
N VAL A 18 -16.86 -12.51 5.35
CA VAL A 18 -17.14 -13.12 6.65
C VAL A 18 -18.39 -12.55 7.33
N ALA A 19 -19.19 -13.38 7.99
CA ALA A 19 -20.32 -12.90 8.79
C ALA A 19 -19.86 -11.89 9.86
N VAL A 20 -20.57 -10.76 9.98
CA VAL A 20 -20.19 -9.62 10.82
C VAL A 20 -20.17 -9.99 12.30
N GLU A 21 -21.01 -10.92 12.72
CA GLU A 21 -21.10 -11.46 14.06
C GLU A 21 -19.80 -12.18 14.46
N ARG A 22 -19.16 -12.87 13.49
CA ARG A 22 -17.86 -13.53 13.74
C ARG A 22 -16.78 -12.50 14.00
N VAL A 23 -16.78 -11.39 13.26
CA VAL A 23 -15.85 -10.27 13.48
C VAL A 23 -16.13 -9.63 14.83
N ALA A 24 -17.41 -9.39 15.17
CA ALA A 24 -17.81 -8.78 16.44
C ALA A 24 -17.33 -9.63 17.62
N THR A 25 -17.46 -10.95 17.50
CA THR A 25 -16.96 -11.92 18.48
C THR A 25 -15.45 -11.81 18.65
N GLN A 26 -14.69 -11.67 17.55
CA GLN A 26 -13.23 -11.54 17.63
C GLN A 26 -12.75 -10.29 18.37
N VAL A 27 -13.47 -9.19 18.24
CA VAL A 27 -13.16 -7.91 18.90
C VAL A 27 -13.94 -7.69 20.20
N LYS A 28 -14.69 -8.70 20.66
CA LYS A 28 -15.61 -8.62 21.82
C LYS A 28 -16.58 -7.44 21.75
N LEU A 29 -17.01 -7.07 20.54
CA LEU A 29 -17.98 -5.99 20.35
C LEU A 29 -19.39 -6.49 20.71
N PRO A 30 -20.13 -5.79 21.59
CA PRO A 30 -21.47 -6.21 21.96
C PRO A 30 -22.44 -6.26 20.77
N SER A 31 -23.24 -7.32 20.66
CA SER A 31 -24.17 -7.54 19.54
C SER A 31 -25.20 -6.43 19.35
N ARG A 32 -25.56 -5.70 20.42
CA ARG A 32 -26.45 -4.54 20.36
C ARG A 32 -25.83 -3.35 19.61
N SER A 33 -24.51 -3.30 19.51
CA SER A 33 -23.74 -2.23 18.87
C SER A 33 -23.31 -2.60 17.46
N SER A 34 -23.36 -3.88 17.04
CA SER A 34 -22.81 -4.32 15.75
C SER A 34 -23.68 -4.02 14.52
N ALA A 35 -24.66 -3.12 14.63
CA ALA A 35 -25.51 -2.75 13.51
C ALA A 35 -24.69 -2.07 12.41
N LEU A 36 -24.78 -2.60 11.20
CA LEU A 36 -24.11 -2.01 10.05
C LEU A 36 -24.84 -0.75 9.58
N VAL A 37 -24.06 0.26 9.20
CA VAL A 37 -24.51 1.52 8.60
C VAL A 37 -24.01 1.58 7.16
N GLY A 38 -24.80 2.16 6.25
CA GLY A 38 -24.41 2.32 4.85
C GLY A 38 -25.60 2.37 3.89
N ASN A 39 -25.31 2.56 2.61
CA ASN A 39 -26.28 2.64 1.52
C ASN A 39 -26.21 1.38 0.63
N GLY A 40 -27.32 0.65 0.55
CA GLY A 40 -27.45 -0.48 -0.39
C GLY A 40 -26.38 -1.56 -0.21
N SER A 41 -25.47 -1.66 -1.17
CA SER A 41 -24.47 -2.73 -1.32
C SER A 41 -23.23 -2.61 -0.43
N ILE A 42 -22.94 -1.44 0.14
CA ILE A 42 -21.79 -1.25 1.03
C ILE A 42 -22.26 -0.88 2.43
N LYS A 43 -21.83 -1.68 3.40
CA LYS A 43 -22.23 -1.61 4.80
C LYS A 43 -20.98 -1.73 5.69
N GLY A 44 -21.00 -1.09 6.86
CA GLY A 44 -19.87 -1.11 7.79
C GLY A 44 -20.21 -0.63 9.19
N TRP A 45 -19.26 -0.71 10.11
CA TRP A 45 -19.39 -0.12 11.44
C TRP A 45 -18.87 1.30 11.45
N LYS A 46 -19.57 2.19 12.16
CA LYS A 46 -19.13 3.56 12.40
C LYS A 46 -17.80 3.54 13.17
N LEU A 47 -16.83 4.34 12.73
CA LEU A 47 -15.55 4.45 13.40
C LEU A 47 -15.69 4.94 14.85
N ALA A 48 -16.56 5.92 15.10
CA ALA A 48 -16.83 6.43 16.44
C ALA A 48 -17.25 5.33 17.44
N MET A 49 -18.05 4.36 16.99
CA MET A 49 -18.43 3.21 17.83
C MET A 49 -17.23 2.32 18.16
N ILE A 50 -16.31 2.13 17.20
CA ILE A 50 -15.08 1.38 17.41
C ILE A 50 -14.16 2.13 18.39
N GLU A 51 -14.09 3.46 18.30
CA GLU A 51 -13.33 4.32 19.21
C GLU A 51 -13.89 4.31 20.65
N ASP A 52 -15.22 4.38 20.78
CA ASP A 52 -15.91 4.22 22.07
C ASP A 52 -15.62 2.85 22.69
N HIS A 53 -15.66 1.78 21.87
CA HIS A 53 -15.34 0.42 22.32
C HIS A 53 -13.88 0.28 22.73
N LEU A 54 -12.93 0.85 21.97
CA LEU A 54 -11.51 0.90 22.35
C LEU A 54 -11.33 1.57 23.72
N SER A 55 -12.02 2.68 23.97
CA SER A 55 -11.97 3.39 25.26
C SER A 55 -12.52 2.53 26.40
N SER A 56 -13.63 1.82 26.16
CA SER A 56 -14.20 0.88 27.14
C SER A 56 -13.26 -0.29 27.43
N LEU A 57 -12.60 -0.86 26.41
CA LEU A 57 -11.66 -1.96 26.58
C LEU A 57 -10.40 -1.54 27.34
N ALA A 58 -9.90 -0.32 27.09
CA ALA A 58 -8.77 0.24 27.83
C ALA A 58 -9.12 0.47 29.31
N GLY A 59 -10.31 1.00 29.60
CA GLY A 59 -10.78 1.18 30.99
C GLY A 59 -11.02 -0.14 31.73
N GLY A 60 -11.35 -1.21 31.00
CA GLY A 60 -11.45 -2.57 31.53
C GLY A 60 -10.15 -3.38 31.46
N GLU A 61 -9.03 -2.78 31.03
CA GLU A 61 -7.72 -3.41 30.86
C GLU A 61 -7.69 -4.67 29.97
N ASP A 62 -8.67 -4.85 29.07
CA ASP A 62 -8.70 -5.96 28.11
C ASP A 62 -7.82 -5.64 26.89
N TRP A 63 -6.50 -5.67 27.11
CA TRP A 63 -5.51 -5.29 26.11
C TRP A 63 -5.51 -6.21 24.89
N LEU A 64 -5.92 -7.47 25.04
CA LEU A 64 -5.99 -8.40 23.92
C LEU A 64 -7.12 -8.00 22.95
N ALA A 65 -8.33 -7.78 23.46
CA ALA A 65 -9.43 -7.30 22.64
C ALA A 65 -9.17 -5.88 22.12
N PHE A 66 -8.51 -5.03 22.91
CA PHE A 66 -8.11 -3.69 22.49
C PHE A 66 -7.21 -3.75 21.25
N ASN A 67 -6.14 -4.55 21.28
CA ASN A 67 -5.21 -4.68 20.16
C ASN A 67 -5.90 -5.21 18.90
N LYS A 68 -6.81 -6.19 19.03
CA LYS A 68 -7.62 -6.69 17.91
C LYS A 68 -8.54 -5.62 17.33
N THR A 69 -9.20 -4.85 18.20
CA THR A 69 -10.09 -3.76 17.80
C THR A 69 -9.32 -2.63 17.11
N LEU A 70 -8.13 -2.30 17.62
CA LEU A 70 -7.23 -1.31 17.02
C LEU A 70 -6.74 -1.76 15.65
N ALA A 71 -6.35 -3.03 15.53
CA ALA A 71 -5.98 -3.62 14.24
C ALA A 71 -7.15 -3.54 13.25
N LEU A 72 -8.38 -3.88 13.65
CA LEU A 72 -9.57 -3.72 12.81
C LEU A 72 -9.75 -2.26 12.33
N ALA A 73 -9.58 -1.28 13.23
CA ALA A 73 -9.64 0.13 12.85
C ALA A 73 -8.56 0.50 11.83
N VAL A 74 -7.32 0.05 12.02
CA VAL A 74 -6.20 0.25 11.08
C VAL A 74 -6.51 -0.39 9.72
N PHE A 75 -7.09 -1.59 9.69
CA PHE A 75 -7.50 -2.25 8.45
C PHE A 75 -8.53 -1.41 7.68
N GLY A 76 -9.58 -0.93 8.35
CA GLY A 76 -10.65 -0.17 7.68
C GLY A 76 -10.33 1.27 7.34
N THR A 77 -9.42 1.91 8.07
CA THR A 77 -9.13 3.35 7.91
C THR A 77 -7.81 3.66 7.22
N ILE A 78 -6.81 2.79 7.34
CA ILE A 78 -5.47 3.02 6.80
C ILE A 78 -5.16 2.05 5.66
N LEU A 79 -5.36 0.74 5.87
CA LEU A 79 -4.96 -0.27 4.86
C LEU A 79 -5.94 -0.34 3.70
N PHE A 80 -7.24 -0.31 4.00
CA PHE A 80 -8.32 -0.44 3.02
C PHE A 80 -9.38 0.66 3.16
N PRO A 81 -9.00 1.95 3.14
CA PRO A 81 -9.95 3.04 3.27
C PRO A 81 -10.93 3.03 2.10
N PHE A 82 -12.23 3.10 2.41
CA PHE A 82 -13.27 3.12 1.38
C PHE A 82 -14.33 4.19 1.62
N HIS A 83 -14.93 4.20 2.81
CA HIS A 83 -15.88 5.23 3.26
C HIS A 83 -15.34 5.98 4.47
N ALA A 84 -15.56 7.29 4.49
CA ALA A 84 -15.16 8.11 5.63
C ALA A 84 -15.87 7.63 6.91
N ASN A 85 -15.15 7.62 8.03
CA ASN A 85 -15.65 7.31 9.36
C ASN A 85 -16.35 5.94 9.47
N THR A 86 -15.98 4.99 8.61
CA THR A 86 -16.59 3.65 8.57
C THR A 86 -15.51 2.59 8.34
N VAL A 87 -15.53 1.53 9.13
CA VAL A 87 -14.83 0.28 8.81
C VAL A 87 -15.83 -0.58 8.07
N ASP A 88 -15.60 -0.81 6.78
CA ASP A 88 -16.57 -1.54 5.95
C ASP A 88 -16.35 -3.05 5.94
N HIS A 89 -17.37 -3.76 5.47
CA HIS A 89 -17.43 -5.21 5.55
C HIS A 89 -16.24 -5.91 4.85
N ALA A 90 -15.75 -5.36 3.74
CA ALA A 90 -14.60 -5.92 3.05
C ALA A 90 -13.32 -5.78 3.90
N ALA A 91 -13.10 -4.63 4.54
CA ALA A 91 -11.96 -4.46 5.45
C ALA A 91 -12.06 -5.36 6.69
N MET A 92 -13.28 -5.59 7.20
CA MET A 92 -13.53 -6.56 8.28
C MET A 92 -13.14 -7.98 7.87
N ASP A 93 -13.43 -8.39 6.64
CA ASP A 93 -13.08 -9.70 6.10
C ASP A 93 -11.56 -9.88 5.97
N ALA A 94 -10.86 -8.87 5.45
CA ALA A 94 -9.41 -8.86 5.39
C ALA A 94 -8.76 -8.94 6.79
N PHE A 95 -9.28 -8.18 7.76
CA PHE A 95 -8.86 -8.26 9.15
C PHE A 95 -9.08 -9.67 9.73
N PHE A 96 -10.27 -10.23 9.52
CA PHE A 96 -10.62 -11.55 10.05
C PHE A 96 -9.71 -12.64 9.48
N ALA A 97 -9.43 -12.61 8.18
CA ALA A 97 -8.52 -13.54 7.53
C ALA A 97 -7.08 -13.41 8.05
N TRP A 98 -6.64 -12.19 8.37
CA TRP A 98 -5.34 -11.96 8.99
C TRP A 98 -5.29 -12.49 10.43
N ASP A 99 -6.25 -12.12 11.29
CA ASP A 99 -6.28 -12.49 12.71
C ASP A 99 -6.49 -14.00 12.93
N MET A 100 -7.37 -14.63 12.15
CA MET A 100 -7.71 -16.05 12.33
C MET A 100 -6.85 -17.02 11.51
N HIS A 101 -6.33 -16.58 10.38
CA HIS A 101 -5.74 -17.48 9.40
C HIS A 101 -4.34 -17.03 8.95
N MET A 102 -3.79 -15.98 9.57
CA MET A 102 -2.46 -15.42 9.26
C MET A 102 -2.29 -15.12 7.77
N LYS A 103 -3.38 -14.76 7.09
CA LYS A 103 -3.37 -14.41 5.67
C LYS A 103 -2.79 -13.01 5.51
N SER A 104 -1.74 -12.90 4.71
CA SER A 104 -1.09 -11.64 4.43
C SER A 104 -2.01 -10.72 3.62
N PRO A 105 -2.30 -9.48 4.09
CA PRO A 105 -3.08 -8.51 3.33
C PRO A 105 -2.25 -7.81 2.25
N VAL A 106 -0.93 -8.02 2.20
CA VAL A 106 -0.01 -7.28 1.32
C VAL A 106 -0.41 -7.33 -0.17
N PRO A 107 -0.74 -8.49 -0.77
CA PRO A 107 -1.20 -8.52 -2.15
C PRO A 107 -2.49 -7.73 -2.39
N ALA A 108 -3.42 -7.78 -1.44
CA ALA A 108 -4.69 -7.08 -1.53
C ALA A 108 -4.51 -5.56 -1.42
N ILE A 109 -3.61 -5.09 -0.55
CA ILE A 109 -3.26 -3.67 -0.46
C ILE A 109 -2.69 -3.18 -1.81
N LEU A 110 -1.79 -3.95 -2.42
CA LEU A 110 -1.23 -3.62 -3.72
C LEU A 110 -2.31 -3.65 -4.82
N ALA A 111 -3.19 -4.66 -4.81
CA ALA A 111 -4.30 -4.79 -5.75
C ALA A 111 -5.24 -3.57 -5.68
N ASP A 112 -5.74 -3.24 -4.48
CA ASP A 112 -6.64 -2.11 -4.27
C ASP A 112 -5.96 -0.79 -4.65
N THR A 113 -4.66 -0.65 -4.40
CA THR A 113 -3.88 0.52 -4.84
C THR A 113 -3.85 0.65 -6.37
N LEU A 114 -3.48 -0.42 -7.08
CA LEU A 114 -3.40 -0.42 -8.54
C LEU A 114 -4.79 -0.25 -9.19
N LEU A 115 -5.82 -0.91 -8.65
CA LEU A 115 -7.21 -0.74 -9.07
C LEU A 115 -7.67 0.71 -8.91
N SER A 116 -7.35 1.33 -7.79
CA SER A 116 -7.72 2.72 -7.49
C SER A 116 -7.07 3.70 -8.46
N VAL A 117 -5.78 3.51 -8.78
CA VAL A 117 -5.07 4.31 -9.79
C VAL A 117 -5.66 4.09 -11.18
N ASN A 118 -5.88 2.83 -11.58
CA ASN A 118 -6.46 2.50 -12.88
C ASN A 118 -7.86 3.12 -13.07
N LEU A 119 -8.73 3.01 -12.06
CA LEU A 119 -10.06 3.63 -12.07
C LEU A 119 -9.99 5.16 -12.09
N SER A 120 -9.02 5.77 -11.41
CA SER A 120 -8.84 7.22 -11.39
C SER A 120 -8.41 7.74 -12.77
N GLN A 121 -7.49 7.04 -13.45
CA GLN A 121 -7.05 7.35 -14.81
C GLN A 121 -8.20 7.25 -15.82
N GLN A 122 -8.98 6.18 -15.77
CA GLN A 122 -10.12 5.97 -16.68
C GLN A 122 -11.23 7.02 -16.49
N LYS A 123 -11.41 7.53 -15.27
CA LYS A 123 -12.53 8.42 -14.90
C LYS A 123 -12.13 9.90 -14.76
N GLN A 124 -10.96 10.28 -15.29
CA GLN A 124 -10.44 11.66 -15.33
C GLN A 124 -10.62 12.47 -14.02
N GLY A 125 -10.10 11.95 -12.89
CA GLY A 125 -9.99 12.76 -11.66
C GLY A 125 -10.86 12.34 -10.47
N LYS A 126 -11.18 11.05 -10.32
CA LYS A 126 -11.77 10.55 -9.06
C LYS A 126 -10.70 10.38 -7.97
N THR A 127 -11.11 10.59 -6.72
CA THR A 127 -10.30 10.38 -5.52
C THR A 127 -9.77 8.94 -5.46
N ILE A 128 -8.45 8.80 -5.29
CA ILE A 128 -7.79 7.51 -5.06
C ILE A 128 -8.12 7.04 -3.64
N ARG A 129 -8.77 5.89 -3.53
CA ARG A 129 -9.05 5.17 -2.29
C ARG A 129 -8.09 3.97 -2.20
N CYS A 130 -7.02 4.11 -1.45
CA CYS A 130 -6.02 3.07 -1.22
C CYS A 130 -5.21 3.40 0.04
N CYS A 131 -4.24 2.57 0.41
CA CYS A 131 -3.35 2.84 1.53
C CYS A 131 -2.38 4.00 1.23
N THR A 132 -2.85 5.24 1.38
CA THR A 132 -2.08 6.46 1.11
C THR A 132 -0.86 6.58 2.01
N SER A 133 -0.91 6.06 3.24
CA SER A 133 0.25 6.02 4.14
C SER A 133 1.41 5.20 3.55
N LEU A 134 1.14 4.06 2.92
CA LEU A 134 2.19 3.26 2.26
C LEU A 134 2.69 3.94 0.98
N LEU A 135 1.82 4.57 0.20
CA LEU A 135 2.24 5.39 -0.94
C LEU A 135 3.11 6.56 -0.51
N TYR A 136 2.81 7.18 0.62
CA TYR A 136 3.63 8.24 1.20
C TYR A 136 5.01 7.72 1.62
N VAL A 137 5.08 6.62 2.36
CA VAL A 137 6.36 5.98 2.74
C VAL A 137 7.16 5.61 1.49
N TRP A 138 6.52 5.03 0.48
CA TRP A 138 7.15 4.72 -0.80
C TRP A 138 7.68 6.00 -1.47
N GLY A 139 6.85 7.04 -1.60
CA GLY A 139 7.25 8.30 -2.23
C GLY A 139 8.45 8.93 -1.52
N ILE A 140 8.39 9.06 -0.19
CA ILE A 140 9.48 9.69 0.58
C ILE A 140 10.79 8.91 0.45
N THR A 141 10.74 7.58 0.53
CA THR A 141 11.95 6.75 0.39
C THR A 141 12.50 6.79 -1.03
N HIS A 142 11.67 6.86 -2.06
CA HIS A 142 12.15 6.94 -3.44
C HIS A 142 12.59 8.35 -3.84
N PHE A 143 11.97 9.41 -3.33
CA PHE A 143 12.27 10.79 -3.76
C PHE A 143 13.42 11.42 -2.96
N TYR A 144 13.65 11.00 -1.71
CA TYR A 144 14.57 11.69 -0.80
C TYR A 144 15.60 10.79 -0.10
N ALA A 145 15.53 9.47 -0.20
CA ALA A 145 16.49 8.62 0.54
C ALA A 145 17.90 8.61 -0.07
N SER A 146 18.07 8.87 -1.36
CA SER A 146 19.38 8.82 -2.04
C SER A 146 20.44 9.67 -1.33
N SER A 147 20.10 10.88 -0.93
CA SER A 147 21.01 11.80 -0.21
C SER A 147 21.28 11.40 1.25
N HIS A 148 20.58 10.37 1.76
CA HIS A 148 20.65 9.94 3.15
C HIS A 148 21.10 8.48 3.31
N MET A 149 21.41 7.77 2.23
CA MET A 149 21.78 6.34 2.28
C MET A 149 23.00 6.04 3.17
N GLY A 150 23.92 7.00 3.36
CA GLY A 150 25.07 6.86 4.25
C GLY A 150 24.73 6.98 5.75
N THR A 151 23.65 7.67 6.10
CA THR A 151 23.23 7.94 7.49
C THR A 151 21.98 7.16 7.89
N LEU A 152 21.12 6.84 6.92
CA LEU A 152 19.88 6.09 7.06
C LEU A 152 19.94 4.82 6.18
N PRO A 153 20.64 3.75 6.62
CA PRO A 153 20.85 2.56 5.81
C PRO A 153 19.57 1.75 5.55
N ASP A 154 18.51 1.98 6.35
CA ASP A 154 17.17 1.44 6.12
C ASP A 154 16.14 2.57 6.05
N PRO A 155 15.96 3.19 4.87
CA PRO A 155 14.98 4.25 4.65
C PRO A 155 13.54 3.84 4.92
N LEU A 156 13.17 2.57 4.75
CA LEU A 156 11.80 2.10 5.03
C LEU A 156 11.50 2.15 6.54
N ARG A 157 12.46 1.77 7.38
CA ARG A 157 12.29 1.88 8.84
C ARG A 157 12.53 3.28 9.38
N ASN A 158 13.36 4.07 8.70
CA ASN A 158 13.74 5.41 9.13
C ASN A 158 13.04 6.53 8.34
N PHE A 159 11.97 6.24 7.60
CA PHE A 159 11.34 7.22 6.71
C PHE A 159 10.92 8.51 7.43
N SER A 160 10.53 8.40 8.71
CA SER A 160 10.16 9.54 9.54
C SER A 160 11.31 10.48 9.88
N LYS A 161 12.56 10.02 9.73
CA LYS A 161 13.79 10.80 9.93
C LYS A 161 14.30 11.44 8.64
N ILE A 162 13.75 11.08 7.48
CA ILE A 162 14.12 11.68 6.19
C ILE A 162 13.60 13.12 6.20
N PRO A 163 14.48 14.14 6.09
CA PRO A 163 14.06 15.53 6.14
C PRO A 163 13.28 15.86 4.87
N VAL A 164 11.98 16.12 5.02
CA VAL A 164 11.10 16.53 3.93
C VAL A 164 10.34 17.79 4.34
N SER A 165 10.40 18.81 3.49
CA SER A 165 9.63 20.04 3.68
C SER A 165 8.14 19.72 3.63
N ARG A 166 7.39 20.16 4.63
CA ARG A 166 5.93 20.21 4.52
C ARG A 166 5.56 21.16 3.40
N ARG A 167 4.68 20.70 2.52
CA ARG A 167 4.22 21.42 1.33
C ARG A 167 2.73 21.21 1.17
N TYR A 168 2.04 22.24 0.68
CA TYR A 168 0.66 22.13 0.21
C TYR A 168 0.59 21.31 -1.09
N ALA A 169 -0.60 20.82 -1.43
CA ALA A 169 -0.79 20.00 -2.63
C ALA A 169 -0.40 20.72 -3.92
N SER A 170 -0.63 22.03 -4.01
CA SER A 170 -0.23 22.88 -5.14
C SER A 170 1.29 22.95 -5.31
N GLU A 171 2.03 23.13 -4.21
CA GLU A 171 3.50 23.13 -4.22
C GLU A 171 4.06 21.76 -4.57
N TRP A 172 3.46 20.69 -4.05
CA TRP A 172 3.83 19.32 -4.45
C TRP A 172 3.65 19.10 -5.94
N LYS A 173 2.52 19.54 -6.51
CA LYS A 173 2.26 19.45 -7.94
C LYS A 173 3.32 20.19 -8.74
N GLN A 174 3.61 21.45 -8.41
CA GLN A 174 4.60 22.26 -9.11
C GLN A 174 6.00 21.63 -9.07
N VAL A 175 6.41 21.09 -7.92
CA VAL A 175 7.70 20.40 -7.77
C VAL A 175 7.74 19.12 -8.60
N MET A 176 6.70 18.28 -8.52
CA MET A 176 6.65 17.01 -9.24
C MET A 176 6.56 17.20 -10.77
N GLU A 177 5.95 18.27 -11.26
CA GLU A 177 5.90 18.62 -12.69
C GLU A 177 7.30 18.93 -13.27
N GLN A 178 8.27 19.29 -12.43
CA GLN A 178 9.64 19.58 -12.84
C GLN A 178 10.55 18.35 -12.76
N TRP A 179 10.08 17.23 -12.21
CA TRP A 179 10.91 16.06 -11.98
C TRP A 179 11.16 15.26 -13.26
N SER A 180 12.44 14.99 -13.51
CA SER A 180 12.91 13.98 -14.45
C SER A 180 13.17 12.64 -13.75
N ILE A 181 13.53 11.61 -14.53
CA ILE A 181 13.93 10.30 -14.02
C ILE A 181 15.06 10.34 -12.97
N GLU A 182 15.89 11.39 -12.96
CA GLU A 182 17.04 11.51 -12.05
C GLU A 182 16.65 11.86 -10.62
N HIS A 183 15.44 12.39 -10.42
CA HIS A 183 14.91 12.75 -9.11
C HIS A 183 14.45 11.54 -8.28
N PHE A 184 14.43 10.36 -8.89
CA PHE A 184 13.94 9.13 -8.28
C PHE A 184 15.10 8.19 -7.96
N THR A 185 15.13 7.74 -6.72
CA THR A 185 15.97 6.63 -6.27
C THR A 185 15.35 5.34 -6.78
N TRP A 186 15.73 4.89 -7.98
CA TRP A 186 15.11 3.72 -8.62
C TRP A 186 15.48 2.38 -8.01
N VAL A 187 16.53 2.32 -7.21
CA VAL A 187 17.05 1.10 -6.59
C VAL A 187 16.76 1.16 -5.10
N CYS A 188 16.30 0.05 -4.52
CA CYS A 188 16.16 -0.10 -3.06
C CYS A 188 17.37 -0.88 -2.52
N PRO A 189 18.53 -0.25 -2.26
CA PRO A 189 19.72 -0.95 -1.77
C PRO A 189 19.52 -1.62 -0.38
N TRP A 190 18.45 -1.30 0.33
CA TRP A 190 18.08 -1.97 1.58
C TRP A 190 17.24 -3.24 1.36
N PHE A 191 16.86 -3.58 0.12
CA PHE A 191 15.97 -4.70 -0.18
C PHE A 191 16.48 -5.55 -1.35
N HIS A 192 17.07 -6.70 -1.03
CA HIS A 192 17.67 -7.62 -2.00
C HIS A 192 17.05 -9.03 -1.91
N PRO A 193 15.89 -9.27 -2.54
CA PRO A 193 15.28 -10.59 -2.52
C PRO A 193 16.05 -11.56 -3.42
N SER A 194 16.34 -12.76 -2.89
CA SER A 194 16.97 -13.85 -3.66
C SER A 194 16.05 -14.40 -4.76
N ASN A 195 14.74 -14.32 -4.54
CA ASN A 195 13.72 -14.79 -5.47
C ASN A 195 12.60 -13.75 -5.55
N VAL A 196 12.07 -13.54 -6.75
CA VAL A 196 10.98 -12.60 -7.02
C VAL A 196 9.78 -13.39 -7.51
N LEU A 197 8.60 -13.18 -6.92
CA LEU A 197 7.36 -13.71 -7.45
C LEU A 197 7.14 -13.05 -8.80
N MET A 198 7.08 -13.82 -9.89
CA MET A 198 6.94 -13.27 -11.25
C MET A 198 5.54 -13.46 -11.82
N ARG A 199 4.91 -14.61 -11.52
CA ARG A 199 3.59 -14.98 -12.05
C ARG A 199 2.95 -16.11 -11.25
N CYS A 200 1.68 -16.42 -11.54
CA CYS A 200 0.92 -17.49 -10.88
C CYS A 200 0.31 -18.46 -11.90
N GLY A 201 0.56 -19.76 -11.75
CA GLY A 201 0.01 -20.80 -12.61
C GLY A 201 0.28 -20.54 -14.09
N SER A 202 -0.78 -20.52 -14.90
CA SER A 202 -0.73 -20.25 -16.34
C SER A 202 -0.78 -18.76 -16.69
N TYR A 203 -0.95 -17.85 -15.73
CA TYR A 203 -0.99 -16.43 -16.03
C TYR A 203 0.42 -15.92 -16.34
N PRO A 204 0.59 -15.01 -17.31
CA PRO A 204 1.89 -14.44 -17.64
C PRO A 204 2.39 -13.46 -16.57
N SER A 205 1.49 -12.93 -15.74
CA SER A 205 1.76 -11.99 -14.65
C SER A 205 1.09 -12.45 -13.34
N ILE A 206 1.17 -11.65 -12.28
CA ILE A 206 0.54 -11.94 -10.99
C ILE A 206 -0.89 -11.40 -11.00
N PRO A 207 -1.94 -12.26 -10.96
CA PRO A 207 -3.32 -11.79 -10.83
C PRO A 207 -3.59 -11.41 -9.38
N LEU A 208 -3.43 -10.15 -8.99
CA LEU A 208 -3.64 -9.71 -7.61
C LEU A 208 -5.12 -9.62 -7.29
N MET A 209 -5.51 -10.18 -6.14
CA MET A 209 -6.87 -10.12 -5.63
C MET A 209 -6.97 -9.07 -4.53
N GLY A 210 -7.69 -8.00 -4.80
CA GLY A 210 -8.04 -6.96 -3.83
C GLY A 210 -9.29 -7.31 -3.05
N LEU A 211 -9.82 -6.32 -2.33
CA LEU A 211 -11.05 -6.50 -1.57
C LEU A 211 -12.30 -6.37 -2.43
N ARG A 212 -12.18 -5.69 -3.58
CA ARG A 212 -13.31 -5.30 -4.44
C ARG A 212 -13.07 -5.56 -5.93
N GLY A 213 -11.93 -6.13 -6.29
CA GLY A 213 -11.60 -6.41 -7.66
C GLY A 213 -10.30 -7.17 -7.81
N CYS A 214 -9.97 -7.49 -9.04
CA CYS A 214 -8.72 -8.15 -9.41
C CYS A 214 -7.98 -7.31 -10.45
N ILE A 215 -6.65 -7.30 -10.38
CA ILE A 215 -5.80 -6.63 -11.36
C ILE A 215 -4.49 -7.39 -11.59
N ALA A 216 -4.05 -7.49 -12.84
CA ALA A 216 -2.73 -8.01 -13.18
C ALA A 216 -1.62 -7.05 -12.71
N TYR A 217 -0.61 -7.60 -12.07
CA TYR A 217 0.65 -6.92 -11.77
C TYR A 217 1.81 -7.64 -12.42
N SER A 218 2.59 -6.90 -13.20
CA SER A 218 3.83 -7.39 -13.81
C SER A 218 5.04 -6.87 -13.01
N PRO A 219 5.71 -7.73 -12.22
CA PRO A 219 6.91 -7.36 -11.47
C PRO A 219 8.05 -6.88 -12.36
N ARG A 220 8.05 -7.27 -13.65
CA ARG A 220 9.04 -6.82 -14.63
C ARG A 220 9.10 -5.30 -14.76
N LEU A 221 8.00 -4.60 -14.47
CA LEU A 221 7.94 -3.13 -14.46
C LEU A 221 8.76 -2.46 -13.35
N ALA A 222 9.14 -3.20 -12.30
CA ALA A 222 9.79 -2.65 -11.11
C ALA A 222 11.15 -3.30 -10.79
N MET A 223 11.73 -4.09 -11.70
CA MET A 223 12.96 -4.85 -11.41
C MET A 223 14.16 -3.99 -11.01
N ARG A 224 14.22 -2.74 -11.48
CA ARG A 224 15.27 -1.78 -11.06
C ARG A 224 15.25 -1.54 -9.55
N GLN A 225 14.08 -1.54 -8.93
CA GLN A 225 13.94 -1.39 -7.47
C GLN A 225 14.58 -2.54 -6.72
N LEU A 226 14.67 -3.73 -7.34
CA LEU A 226 15.29 -4.93 -6.80
C LEU A 226 16.75 -5.09 -7.22
N THR A 227 17.36 -4.02 -7.76
CA THR A 227 18.75 -4.01 -8.24
C THR A 227 18.99 -4.98 -9.40
N ARG A 228 17.93 -5.38 -10.11
CA ARG A 228 17.98 -6.30 -11.25
C ARG A 228 17.77 -5.54 -12.57
N THR A 229 18.20 -6.14 -13.67
CA THR A 229 17.97 -5.57 -15.00
C THR A 229 16.47 -5.59 -15.30
N GLN A 230 15.93 -4.41 -15.60
CA GLN A 230 14.55 -4.28 -16.04
C GLN A 230 14.46 -4.46 -17.55
N ILE A 231 13.54 -5.33 -17.96
CA ILE A 231 13.25 -5.65 -19.35
C ILE A 231 11.82 -5.17 -19.62
N VAL A 232 11.56 -4.69 -20.84
CA VAL A 232 10.22 -4.33 -21.28
C VAL A 232 9.33 -5.57 -21.20
N PRO A 233 8.23 -5.55 -20.42
CA PRO A 233 7.33 -6.70 -20.33
C PRO A 233 6.67 -6.98 -21.68
N THR A 234 6.31 -8.24 -21.91
CA THR A 234 5.57 -8.62 -23.13
C THR A 234 4.14 -8.07 -23.09
N LYS A 235 3.49 -8.01 -24.26
CA LYS A 235 2.08 -7.60 -24.33
C LYS A 235 1.16 -8.50 -23.49
N GLU A 236 1.49 -9.79 -23.37
CA GLU A 236 0.75 -10.75 -22.56
C GLU A 236 0.91 -10.47 -21.06
N GLU A 237 2.12 -10.10 -20.61
CA GLU A 237 2.39 -9.72 -19.22
C GLU A 237 1.72 -8.41 -18.82
N LEU A 238 1.53 -7.51 -19.80
CA LEU A 238 0.74 -6.28 -19.66
C LEU A 238 -0.77 -6.53 -19.90
N GLY A 239 -1.17 -7.78 -20.16
CA GLY A 239 -2.53 -8.18 -20.51
C GLY A 239 -3.57 -7.83 -19.45
N GLY A 240 -4.76 -7.48 -19.94
CA GLY A 240 -5.84 -6.75 -19.25
C GLY A 240 -6.71 -7.53 -18.28
N LEU A 241 -6.13 -8.25 -17.31
CA LEU A 241 -6.90 -8.66 -16.15
C LEU A 241 -7.20 -7.42 -15.29
N CYS A 242 -8.41 -6.88 -15.39
CA CYS A 242 -8.90 -5.84 -14.48
C CYS A 242 -10.42 -5.89 -14.42
N PHE A 243 -10.97 -6.32 -13.28
CA PHE A 243 -12.42 -6.40 -13.08
C PHE A 243 -12.80 -6.13 -11.62
N SER A 244 -14.03 -5.67 -11.41
CA SER A 244 -14.61 -5.52 -10.07
C SER A 244 -15.34 -6.79 -9.67
N PHE A 245 -15.51 -7.03 -8.37
CA PHE A 245 -16.32 -8.15 -7.91
C PHE A 245 -17.80 -7.83 -8.09
N ASP A 246 -18.40 -8.44 -9.10
CA ASP A 246 -19.83 -8.45 -9.39
C ASP A 246 -20.26 -9.88 -9.76
N SER A 247 -21.55 -10.07 -10.05
CA SER A 247 -22.09 -11.38 -10.43
C SER A 247 -21.53 -11.93 -11.74
N GLU A 248 -20.98 -11.09 -12.61
CA GLU A 248 -20.53 -11.48 -13.95
C GLU A 248 -19.16 -12.16 -13.91
N HIS A 249 -18.29 -11.75 -12.97
CA HIS A 249 -16.89 -12.19 -12.89
C HIS A 249 -16.63 -13.32 -11.88
N GLN A 250 -17.67 -14.04 -11.43
CA GLN A 250 -17.50 -15.14 -10.48
C GLN A 250 -16.56 -16.24 -11.00
N ARG A 251 -16.64 -16.59 -12.29
CA ARG A 251 -15.77 -17.61 -12.89
C ARG A 251 -14.31 -17.17 -12.92
N ASP A 252 -14.06 -15.89 -13.23
CA ASP A 252 -12.72 -15.32 -13.28
C ASP A 252 -12.08 -15.29 -11.89
N MET A 253 -12.85 -14.93 -10.86
CA MET A 253 -12.41 -14.98 -9.47
C MET A 253 -11.95 -16.40 -9.07
N HIS A 254 -12.74 -17.44 -9.36
CA HIS A 254 -12.35 -18.82 -9.07
C HIS A 254 -11.10 -19.26 -9.84
N ALA A 255 -10.93 -18.82 -11.08
CA ALA A 255 -9.73 -19.09 -11.87
C ALA A 255 -8.49 -18.44 -11.23
N VAL A 256 -8.61 -17.19 -10.77
CA VAL A 256 -7.53 -16.47 -10.09
C VAL A 256 -7.14 -17.18 -8.79
N ILE A 257 -8.10 -17.57 -7.95
CA ILE A 257 -7.83 -18.27 -6.68
C ILE A 257 -7.04 -19.55 -6.93
N ARG A 258 -7.42 -20.36 -7.93
CA ARG A 258 -6.72 -21.62 -8.26
C ARG A 258 -5.27 -21.39 -8.68
N VAL A 259 -4.97 -20.35 -9.46
CA VAL A 259 -3.59 -20.14 -9.93
C VAL A 259 -2.68 -19.63 -8.82
N TRP A 260 -3.23 -18.98 -7.79
CA TRP A 260 -2.46 -18.62 -6.59
C TRP A 260 -1.90 -19.83 -5.85
N GLU A 261 -2.45 -21.04 -6.04
CA GLU A 261 -1.89 -22.29 -5.50
C GLU A 261 -0.52 -22.65 -6.09
N ARG A 262 -0.17 -22.05 -7.24
CA ARG A 262 1.06 -22.32 -8.00
C ARG A 262 1.85 -21.03 -8.27
N PRO A 263 2.39 -20.36 -7.24
CA PRO A 263 3.22 -19.19 -7.44
C PRO A 263 4.56 -19.56 -8.07
N ILE A 264 4.99 -18.81 -9.08
CA ILE A 264 6.25 -19.04 -9.81
C ILE A 264 7.23 -17.93 -9.45
N TYR A 265 8.33 -18.33 -8.82
CA TYR A 265 9.41 -17.44 -8.45
C TYR A 265 10.58 -17.62 -9.41
N GLU A 266 11.22 -16.51 -9.76
CA GLU A 266 12.45 -16.48 -10.55
C GLU A 266 13.57 -15.91 -9.67
N GLY A 267 14.75 -16.52 -9.75
CA GLY A 267 15.94 -16.16 -8.97
C GLY A 267 17.06 -15.66 -9.86
N ASP A 268 18.29 -15.72 -9.36
CA ASP A 268 19.47 -15.21 -10.07
C ASP A 268 19.75 -15.92 -11.41
N ARG A 269 19.30 -17.18 -11.55
CA ARG A 269 19.46 -17.96 -12.78
C ARG A 269 18.64 -17.37 -13.93
N GLU A 270 17.39 -17.00 -13.64
CA GLU A 270 16.45 -16.49 -14.63
C GLU A 270 16.55 -14.97 -14.79
N LEU A 271 16.78 -14.25 -13.69
CA LEU A 271 16.75 -12.78 -13.66
C LEU A 271 18.12 -12.13 -13.75
N GLY A 272 19.20 -12.93 -13.74
CA GLY A 272 20.57 -12.45 -13.57
C GLY A 272 20.85 -11.99 -12.15
N LYS A 273 22.13 -11.92 -11.77
CA LYS A 273 22.54 -11.45 -10.44
C LYS A 273 22.15 -9.98 -10.23
N PRO A 274 21.78 -9.58 -8.99
CA PRO A 274 21.64 -8.16 -8.65
C PRO A 274 22.93 -7.41 -9.02
N ARG A 275 22.80 -6.22 -9.60
CA ARG A 275 23.95 -5.37 -9.92
C ARG A 275 24.60 -4.93 -8.62
N VAL A 276 25.87 -5.28 -8.42
CA VAL A 276 26.65 -4.76 -7.29
C VAL A 276 27.09 -3.36 -7.65
N SER A 277 26.59 -2.35 -6.93
CA SER A 277 27.15 -1.00 -7.03
C SER A 277 28.55 -1.03 -6.42
N VAL A 278 29.58 -1.05 -7.26
CA VAL A 278 30.94 -0.75 -6.81
C VAL A 278 30.93 0.71 -6.36
N SER A 279 31.08 0.94 -5.06
CA SER A 279 31.39 2.27 -4.54
C SER A 279 32.76 2.65 -5.09
N THR A 280 32.81 3.38 -6.20
CA THR A 280 34.00 4.14 -6.56
C THR A 280 34.13 5.25 -5.51
N ARG A 281 35.10 5.10 -4.62
CA ARG A 281 35.60 6.24 -3.84
C ARG A 281 36.08 7.29 -4.83
N GLY A 282 35.58 8.51 -4.68
CA GLY A 282 35.99 9.67 -5.47
C GLY A 282 35.02 9.98 -6.59
N ASP A 283 33.87 10.56 -6.23
CA ASP A 283 33.29 11.73 -6.88
C ASP A 283 31.93 11.97 -6.24
N ALA A 284 31.86 12.97 -5.36
CA ALA A 284 30.59 13.40 -4.80
C ALA A 284 29.78 14.04 -5.94
N PRO A 285 28.54 13.59 -6.23
CA PRO A 285 27.67 14.33 -7.11
C PRO A 285 27.32 15.66 -6.41
N THR A 286 27.80 16.76 -6.96
CA THR A 286 27.35 18.11 -6.64
C THR A 286 25.91 18.24 -7.10
N HIS A 287 24.96 17.81 -6.27
CA HIS A 287 23.57 18.22 -6.43
C HIS A 287 23.48 19.71 -6.11
N PRO A 288 22.79 20.52 -6.95
CA PRO A 288 22.52 21.90 -6.59
C PRO A 288 21.67 21.91 -5.30
N PRO A 289 21.97 22.78 -4.33
CA PRO A 289 21.14 22.89 -3.14
C PRO A 289 19.73 23.27 -3.56
N LEU A 290 18.74 22.51 -3.08
CA LEU A 290 17.34 22.93 -3.09
C LEU A 290 17.26 24.30 -2.43
N ALA A 291 16.87 25.31 -3.19
CA ALA A 291 16.79 26.69 -2.75
C ALA A 291 15.98 26.79 -1.45
N GLN A 292 16.62 27.25 -0.38
CA GLN A 292 15.92 27.65 0.84
C GLN A 292 15.18 28.96 0.56
N PRO A 293 13.92 29.13 1.01
CA PRO A 293 13.27 30.42 0.92
C PRO A 293 14.00 31.41 1.84
N GLN A 294 14.47 32.52 1.27
CA GLN A 294 15.01 33.64 2.03
C GLN A 294 13.91 34.23 2.92
N SER A 295 14.11 34.19 4.23
CA SER A 295 13.32 34.96 5.19
C SER A 295 13.73 36.43 5.11
N GLN A 296 13.09 37.21 4.23
CA GLN A 296 13.11 38.67 4.40
C GLN A 296 12.08 39.05 5.47
N GLY A 297 12.61 39.27 6.68
CA GLY A 297 11.87 39.89 7.78
C GLY A 297 11.52 41.34 7.43
N GLY A 298 10.24 41.58 7.15
CA GLY A 298 9.67 42.92 7.12
C GLY A 298 9.59 43.47 8.54
N CYS A 299 10.43 44.46 8.84
CA CYS A 299 10.36 45.26 10.06
C CYS A 299 9.11 46.17 9.97
N CYS A 300 8.02 45.81 10.65
CA CYS A 300 6.89 46.71 10.88
C CYS A 300 7.33 47.84 11.82
N LYS A 301 7.59 49.03 11.26
CA LYS A 301 7.62 50.27 12.04
C LYS A 301 6.22 50.88 12.09
N ASN A 302 5.70 50.97 13.31
CA ASN A 302 4.53 51.75 13.68
C ASN A 302 4.67 53.20 13.19
N LYS A 303 3.65 53.70 12.49
CA LYS A 303 3.34 55.14 12.43
C LYS A 303 1.84 55.32 12.66
N SER A 304 1.55 55.87 13.82
CA SER A 304 0.30 56.53 14.19
C SER A 304 0.08 57.78 13.32
N MET A 305 -1.17 57.99 12.93
CA MET A 305 -1.72 59.25 12.39
C MET A 305 -1.55 60.40 13.39
N PRO A 306 -1.62 61.67 12.94
CA PRO A 306 -2.89 62.30 12.58
C PRO A 306 -3.09 62.49 11.07
#